data_AF-A0A2D8JKY5-F1
#
_entry.id   AF-A0A2D8JKY5-F1
#
_cell.length_a   1.000
_cell.length_b   1.000
_cell.length_c   1.000
_cell.angle_alpha   90.00
_cell.angle_beta   90.00
_cell.angle_gamma   90.00
#
_symmetry.space_group_name_H-M   'P 1'
#
loop_
_entity.id
_entity.type
_entity.pdbx_description
1 polymer ?
#
loop_
_entity_poly.entity_id
_entity_poly.type
_entity_poly.pdbx_seq_one_letter_code
_entity_poly.pdbx_strand_id
1 'polypeptide(L)'
;MKILKNILESVKPHFQKGGKLEKMYPAYDAFETFLFVPDHTTHNGSHIRDAIDLKRTMAFVVLSLLPCIIFGLWNIGDQYHLAVGKEANFFQNFIFGFWKFLPLLIVSYGVGLTIEFAFAVYRGHQVNEGYLVSGMLIP
;
A
#
# COMPACT_ATOMS: atom_id res chain seq x y z
N MET A 1 -21.30 -3.48 -2.43
CA MET A 1 -20.75 -4.85 -2.31
C MET A 1 -21.03 -5.39 -0.89
N LYS A 2 -22.24 -5.89 -0.62
CA LYS A 2 -22.64 -6.35 0.73
C LYS A 2 -21.87 -7.61 1.17
N ILE A 3 -21.41 -8.43 0.23
CA ILE A 3 -20.77 -9.72 0.51
C ILE A 3 -19.39 -9.54 1.18
N LEU A 4 -18.52 -8.69 0.62
CA LEU A 4 -17.20 -8.39 1.21
C LEU A 4 -17.31 -7.72 2.59
N LYS A 5 -18.27 -6.79 2.73
CA LYS A 5 -18.56 -6.13 4.01
C LYS A 5 -19.05 -7.13 5.06
N ASN A 6 -19.98 -8.02 4.71
CA ASN A 6 -20.50 -9.06 5.61
C ASN A 6 -19.43 -10.08 6.02
N ILE A 7 -18.50 -10.43 5.12
CA ILE A 7 -17.39 -11.33 5.44
C ILE A 7 -16.45 -10.67 6.44
N LEU A 8 -16.06 -9.40 6.21
CA LEU A 8 -15.24 -8.67 7.17
C LEU A 8 -15.95 -8.55 8.52
N GLU A 9 -17.20 -8.09 8.53
CA GLU A 9 -18.00 -7.94 9.75
C GLU A 9 -18.16 -9.24 10.54
N SER A 10 -18.20 -10.40 9.88
CA SER A 10 -18.26 -11.71 10.57
C SER A 10 -16.96 -12.10 11.28
N VAL A 11 -15.82 -11.58 10.80
CA VAL A 11 -14.48 -11.88 11.31
C VAL A 11 -14.08 -10.88 12.40
N LYS A 12 -14.56 -9.64 12.31
CA LYS A 12 -14.36 -8.52 13.24
C LYS A 12 -14.46 -8.84 14.75
N PRO A 13 -15.40 -9.68 15.24
CA PRO A 13 -15.53 -9.99 16.66
C PRO A 13 -14.32 -10.72 17.27
N HIS A 14 -13.54 -11.43 16.44
CA HIS A 14 -12.35 -12.17 16.90
C HIS A 14 -11.15 -11.26 17.16
N PHE A 15 -11.17 -10.04 16.61
CA PHE A 15 -10.10 -9.05 16.67
C PHE A 15 -10.43 -7.89 17.60
N GLN A 16 -11.70 -7.67 17.99
CA GLN A 16 -12.09 -6.61 18.94
C GLN A 16 -11.64 -6.91 20.39
N LYS A 17 -11.63 -5.88 21.26
CA LYS A 17 -11.22 -5.99 22.67
C LYS A 17 -11.99 -7.11 23.39
N GLY A 18 -11.28 -8.16 23.84
CA GLY A 18 -11.85 -9.38 24.42
C GLY A 18 -11.85 -10.62 23.51
N GLY A 19 -11.43 -10.50 22.25
CA GLY A 19 -11.25 -11.62 21.31
C GLY A 19 -9.87 -12.29 21.40
N LYS A 20 -9.76 -13.57 21.02
CA LYS A 20 -8.49 -14.32 21.05
C LYS A 20 -7.35 -13.69 20.24
N LEU A 21 -7.67 -12.87 19.24
CA LEU A 21 -6.71 -12.21 18.33
C LEU A 21 -6.69 -10.69 18.50
N GLU A 22 -7.03 -10.17 19.68
CA GLU A 22 -7.03 -8.73 19.99
C GLU A 22 -5.70 -8.03 19.61
N LYS A 23 -4.57 -8.72 19.72
CA LYS A 23 -3.26 -8.20 19.30
C LYS A 23 -3.12 -7.97 17.79
N MET A 24 -3.90 -8.66 16.97
CA MET A 24 -3.90 -8.52 15.50
C MET A 24 -4.96 -7.54 14.99
N TYR A 25 -5.68 -6.87 15.89
CA TYR A 25 -6.63 -5.81 15.53
C TYR A 25 -6.03 -4.75 14.58
N PRO A 26 -4.79 -4.24 14.78
CA PRO A 26 -4.22 -3.23 13.90
C PRO A 26 -4.04 -3.71 12.46
N ALA A 27 -3.76 -5.01 12.27
CA ALA A 27 -3.63 -5.59 10.93
C ALA A 27 -4.99 -5.76 10.25
N TYR A 28 -6.00 -6.24 11.00
CA TYR A 28 -7.37 -6.36 10.51
C TYR A 28 -7.96 -4.99 10.13
N ASP A 29 -7.73 -3.98 10.97
CA ASP A 29 -8.16 -2.60 10.74
C ASP A 29 -7.50 -2.03 9.48
N ALA A 30 -6.20 -2.21 9.28
CA ALA A 30 -5.52 -1.78 8.04
C ALA A 30 -6.15 -2.41 6.77
N PHE A 31 -6.50 -3.69 6.81
CA PHE A 31 -7.17 -4.37 5.70
C PHE A 31 -8.62 -3.89 5.48
N GLU A 32 -9.40 -3.66 6.55
CA GLU A 32 -10.76 -3.12 6.48
C GLU A 32 -10.74 -1.72 5.88
N THR A 33 -9.84 -0.88 6.38
CA THR A 33 -9.77 0.51 5.97
C THR A 33 -9.11 0.71 4.60
N PHE A 34 -8.32 -0.26 4.11
CA PHE A 34 -7.86 -0.30 2.71
C PHE A 34 -9.01 -0.55 1.73
N LEU A 35 -9.95 -1.44 2.08
CA LEU A 35 -11.07 -1.79 1.22
C LEU A 35 -12.28 -0.85 1.36
N PHE A 36 -12.46 -0.23 2.53
CA PHE A 36 -13.63 0.57 2.86
C PHE A 36 -13.27 1.92 3.49
N VAL A 37 -14.07 2.94 3.17
CA VAL A 37 -13.97 4.28 3.78
C VAL A 37 -14.33 4.17 5.28
N PRO A 38 -13.59 4.83 6.19
CA PRO A 38 -13.94 4.85 7.59
C PRO A 38 -15.33 5.48 7.83
N ASP A 39 -16.15 4.86 8.68
CA ASP A 39 -17.52 5.32 8.99
C ASP A 39 -17.58 6.23 10.23
N HIS A 40 -16.44 6.82 10.65
CA HIS A 40 -16.39 7.72 11.79
C HIS A 40 -16.44 9.18 11.33
N THR A 41 -17.38 9.94 11.88
CA THR A 41 -17.47 11.38 11.66
C THR A 41 -17.20 12.11 12.97
N THR A 42 -16.71 13.35 12.90
CA THR A 42 -16.52 14.16 14.12
C THR A 42 -17.88 14.51 14.74
N HIS A 43 -18.15 13.99 15.94
CA HIS A 43 -19.39 14.24 16.66
C HIS A 43 -19.33 15.48 17.58
N ASN A 44 -18.14 15.89 18.04
CA ASN A 44 -17.93 17.07 18.89
C ASN A 44 -17.36 18.26 18.11
N GLY A 45 -17.57 19.48 18.61
CA GLY A 45 -16.99 20.69 18.02
C GLY A 45 -15.46 20.70 18.13
N SER A 46 -14.77 20.88 17.01
CA SER A 46 -13.32 21.10 16.95
C SER A 46 -13.02 22.57 16.63
N HIS A 47 -11.88 23.08 17.11
CA HIS A 47 -11.46 24.46 16.88
C HIS A 47 -11.18 24.75 15.39
N ILE A 48 -10.67 23.75 14.66
CA ILE A 48 -10.46 23.77 13.22
C ILE A 48 -10.99 22.45 12.65
N ARG A 49 -11.70 22.51 11.52
CA ARG A 49 -12.13 21.33 10.75
C ARG A 49 -11.29 21.29 9.48
N ASP A 50 -10.48 20.26 9.36
CA ASP A 50 -9.72 20.00 8.14
C ASP A 50 -10.52 19.09 7.20
N ALA A 51 -10.43 19.36 5.90
CA ALA A 51 -11.01 18.54 4.85
C ALA A 51 -10.01 17.53 4.26
N ILE A 52 -8.74 17.62 4.67
CA ILE A 52 -7.68 16.72 4.20
C ILE A 52 -7.87 15.34 4.83
N ASP A 53 -8.26 14.39 3.99
CA ASP A 53 -8.28 12.98 4.32
C ASP A 53 -6.94 12.36 3.89
N LEU A 54 -6.15 11.95 4.87
CA LEU A 54 -4.80 11.39 4.67
C LEU A 54 -4.82 10.23 3.67
N LYS A 55 -5.80 9.34 3.78
CA LYS A 55 -5.94 8.17 2.92
C LYS A 55 -6.23 8.53 1.47
N ARG A 56 -7.13 9.49 1.26
CA ARG A 56 -7.42 10.02 -0.08
C ARG A 56 -6.17 10.62 -0.72
N THR A 57 -5.41 11.40 0.05
CA THR A 57 -4.15 11.97 -0.43
C THR A 57 -3.17 10.87 -0.80
N MET A 58 -3.03 9.83 0.02
CA MET A 58 -2.14 8.70 -0.26
C MET A 58 -2.53 7.91 -1.52
N ALA A 59 -3.84 7.68 -1.74
CA ALA A 59 -4.32 7.03 -2.97
C ALA A 59 -4.03 7.87 -4.23
N PHE A 60 -4.12 9.20 -4.12
CA PHE A 60 -3.80 10.10 -5.23
C PHE A 60 -2.32 10.07 -5.59
N VAL A 61 -1.44 9.92 -4.59
CA VAL A 61 0.00 9.74 -4.83
C VAL A 61 0.26 8.44 -5.58
N VAL A 62 -0.36 7.32 -5.17
CA VAL A 62 -0.22 6.03 -5.87
C VAL A 62 -0.66 6.15 -7.33
N LEU A 63 -1.82 6.77 -7.58
CA LEU A 63 -2.32 7.00 -8.94
C LEU A 63 -1.32 7.82 -9.78
N SER A 64 -0.70 8.84 -9.16
CA SER A 64 0.29 9.69 -9.80
C SER A 64 1.61 8.97 -10.09
N LEU A 65 1.94 7.92 -9.33
CA LEU A 65 3.16 7.13 -9.51
C LEU A 65 3.06 6.10 -10.65
N LEU A 66 1.86 5.65 -11.00
CA LEU A 66 1.66 4.69 -12.09
C LEU A 66 2.34 5.09 -13.42
N PRO A 67 2.15 6.32 -13.96
CA PRO A 67 2.83 6.73 -15.18
C PRO A 67 4.35 6.79 -15.02
N CYS A 68 4.85 7.20 -13.84
CA CYS A 68 6.27 7.24 -13.53
C CYS A 68 6.89 5.83 -13.52
N ILE A 69 6.20 4.86 -12.92
CA ILE A 69 6.64 3.46 -12.87
C ILE A 69 6.68 2.89 -14.30
N ILE A 70 5.64 3.10 -15.11
CA ILE A 70 5.58 2.59 -16.50
C ILE A 70 6.76 3.13 -17.31
N PHE A 71 7.06 4.42 -17.19
CA PHE A 71 8.22 5.03 -17.85
C PHE A 71 9.55 4.47 -17.32
N GLY A 72 9.67 4.30 -16.00
CA GLY A 72 10.84 3.71 -15.35
C GLY A 72 11.14 2.29 -15.83
N LEU A 73 10.09 1.46 -15.96
CA LEU A 73 10.21 0.08 -16.47
C LEU A 73 10.77 0.06 -17.89
N TRP A 74 10.25 0.90 -18.78
CA TRP A 74 10.78 0.98 -20.14
C TRP A 74 12.22 1.49 -20.14
N ASN A 75 12.53 2.55 -19.37
CA ASN A 75 13.86 3.16 -19.32
C ASN A 75 14.94 2.19 -18.80
N ILE A 76 14.64 1.36 -17.79
CA ILE A 76 15.57 0.33 -17.30
C ILE A 76 15.96 -0.64 -18.44
N GLY A 77 14.97 -1.09 -19.21
CA GLY A 77 15.22 -1.99 -20.33
C GLY A 77 15.96 -1.34 -21.49
N ASP A 78 15.64 -0.09 -21.80
CA ASP A 78 16.31 0.67 -22.85
C ASP A 78 17.79 0.86 -22.55
N GLN A 79 18.12 1.33 -21.34
CA GLN A 79 19.50 1.50 -20.88
C GLN A 79 20.30 0.18 -20.90
N TYR A 80 19.67 -0.94 -20.54
CA TYR A 80 20.31 -2.24 -20.60
C TYR A 80 20.63 -2.67 -22.04
N HIS A 81 19.68 -2.57 -22.97
CA HIS A 81 19.88 -2.99 -24.35
C HIS A 81 20.85 -2.08 -25.10
N LEU A 82 20.81 -0.76 -24.83
CA LEU A 82 21.80 0.21 -25.30
C LEU A 82 23.22 -0.16 -24.83
N ALA A 83 23.40 -0.50 -23.55
CA ALA A 83 24.70 -0.89 -23.01
C ALA A 83 25.24 -2.22 -23.60
N VAL A 84 24.35 -3.14 -23.96
CA VAL A 84 24.71 -4.43 -24.58
C VAL A 84 24.85 -4.33 -26.11
N GLY A 85 24.51 -3.18 -26.71
CA GLY A 85 24.58 -2.96 -28.15
C GLY A 85 23.56 -3.78 -28.95
N LYS A 86 22.42 -4.13 -28.35
CA LYS A 86 21.33 -4.84 -29.02
C LYS A 86 20.17 -3.89 -29.28
N GLU A 87 19.66 -3.89 -30.51
CA GLU A 87 18.39 -3.23 -30.79
C GLU A 87 17.25 -4.05 -30.19
N ALA A 88 16.41 -3.38 -29.40
CA ALA A 88 15.27 -3.97 -28.75
C ALA A 88 14.02 -3.12 -28.96
N ASN A 89 12.90 -3.79 -29.18
CA ASN A 89 11.61 -3.14 -29.32
C ASN A 89 11.11 -2.61 -27.97
N PHE A 90 10.19 -1.64 -28.00
CA PHE A 90 9.56 -1.08 -26.80
C PHE A 90 9.09 -2.15 -25.79
N PHE A 91 8.40 -3.19 -26.28
CA PHE A 91 7.92 -4.29 -25.43
C PHE A 91 9.04 -5.14 -24.82
N GLN A 92 10.15 -5.33 -25.54
CA GLN A 92 11.30 -6.08 -25.03
C GLN A 92 11.99 -5.32 -23.90
N ASN A 93 12.15 -3.99 -24.07
CA ASN A 93 12.66 -3.11 -23.02
C ASN A 93 11.74 -3.13 -21.80
N PHE A 94 10.43 -2.98 -22.01
CA PHE A 94 9.46 -3.00 -20.91
C PHE A 94 9.45 -4.33 -20.14
N ILE A 95 9.44 -5.47 -20.83
CA ILE A 95 9.45 -6.80 -20.20
C ILE A 95 10.75 -7.01 -19.40
N PHE A 96 11.89 -6.61 -19.96
CA PHE A 96 13.16 -6.71 -19.26
C PHE A 96 13.16 -5.86 -17.99
N GLY A 97 12.76 -4.60 -18.09
CA GLY A 97 12.66 -3.70 -16.94
C GLY A 97 11.67 -4.20 -15.89
N PHE A 98 10.53 -4.75 -16.29
CA PHE A 98 9.54 -5.35 -15.39
C PHE A 98 10.14 -6.49 -14.56
N TRP A 99 10.86 -7.42 -15.20
CA TRP A 99 11.51 -8.53 -14.49
C TRP A 99 12.63 -8.08 -13.54
N LYS A 100 13.26 -6.93 -13.80
CA LYS A 100 14.26 -6.35 -12.89
C LYS A 100 13.64 -5.56 -11.75
N PHE A 101 12.54 -4.87 -12.00
CA PHE A 101 11.83 -4.07 -11.00
C PHE A 101 11.01 -4.92 -10.02
N LEU A 102 10.38 -6.00 -10.51
CA LEU A 102 9.46 -6.82 -9.69
C LEU A 102 10.13 -7.38 -8.42
N PRO A 103 11.36 -7.94 -8.43
CA PRO A 103 12.02 -8.38 -7.21
C PRO A 103 12.27 -7.25 -6.20
N LEU A 104 12.60 -6.05 -6.68
CA LEU A 104 12.83 -4.88 -5.82
C LEU A 104 11.52 -4.46 -5.14
N LEU A 105 10.43 -4.42 -5.90
CA LEU A 105 9.08 -4.15 -5.37
C LEU A 105 8.70 -5.18 -4.30
N ILE A 106 8.89 -6.47 -4.57
CA ILE A 106 8.57 -7.56 -3.63
C ILE A 106 9.37 -7.41 -2.33
N VAL A 107 10.67 -7.15 -2.41
CA VAL A 107 11.52 -6.99 -1.22
C VAL A 107 11.13 -5.74 -0.43
N SER A 108 10.90 -4.61 -1.11
CA SER A 108 10.46 -3.35 -0.49
C SER A 108 9.16 -3.55 0.29
N TYR A 109 8.10 -3.99 -0.39
CA TYR A 109 6.80 -4.22 0.25
C TYR A 109 6.85 -5.34 1.30
N GLY A 110 7.52 -6.45 1.00
CA GLY A 110 7.60 -7.60 1.89
C GLY A 110 8.29 -7.26 3.20
N VAL A 111 9.47 -6.67 3.15
CA VAL A 111 10.23 -6.34 4.37
C VAL A 111 9.58 -5.20 5.13
N GLY A 112 9.26 -4.10 4.47
CA GLY A 112 8.82 -2.93 5.21
C GLY A 112 7.38 -2.98 5.70
N LEU A 113 6.44 -3.58 4.96
CA LEU A 113 5.11 -3.84 5.55
C LEU A 113 5.22 -4.77 6.74
N THR A 114 6.02 -5.84 6.63
CA THR A 114 6.20 -6.79 7.75
C THR A 114 6.72 -6.10 9.00
N ILE A 115 7.73 -5.24 8.85
CA ILE A 115 8.31 -4.47 9.97
C ILE A 115 7.28 -3.48 10.52
N GLU A 116 6.57 -2.74 9.67
CA GLU A 116 5.58 -1.77 10.12
C GLU A 116 4.42 -2.43 10.86
N PHE A 117 3.86 -3.52 10.32
CA PHE A 117 2.83 -4.30 10.99
C PHE A 117 3.35 -4.85 12.33
N ALA A 118 4.58 -5.37 12.38
CA ALA A 118 5.17 -5.87 13.61
C ALA A 118 5.31 -4.77 14.68
N PHE A 119 5.76 -3.57 14.30
CA PHE A 119 5.88 -2.43 15.22
C PHE A 119 4.53 -1.89 15.66
N ALA A 120 3.55 -1.81 14.75
CA ALA A 120 2.19 -1.38 15.07
C ALA A 120 1.52 -2.33 16.07
N VAL A 121 1.68 -3.64 15.89
CA VAL A 121 1.20 -4.66 16.83
C VAL A 121 1.94 -4.57 18.17
N TYR A 122 3.25 -4.39 18.17
CA TYR A 122 4.04 -4.26 19.41
C TYR A 122 3.64 -3.02 20.22
N ARG A 123 3.36 -1.90 19.56
CA ARG A 123 2.99 -0.63 20.21
C ARG A 123 1.49 -0.42 20.39
N GLY A 124 0.65 -1.28 19.81
CA GLY A 124 -0.80 -1.18 19.90
C GLY A 124 -1.39 0.05 19.20
N HIS A 125 -0.72 0.62 18.21
CA HIS A 125 -1.26 1.71 17.38
C HIS A 125 -1.75 1.18 16.03
N GLN A 126 -2.64 1.93 15.39
CA GLN A 126 -3.08 1.63 14.03
C GLN A 126 -1.92 1.73 13.05
N VAL A 127 -1.94 0.88 12.03
CA VAL A 127 -0.96 0.89 10.95
C VAL A 127 -1.22 2.12 10.10
N ASN A 128 -0.17 2.88 9.84
CA ASN A 128 -0.30 4.09 9.03
C ASN A 128 -0.26 3.67 7.56
N GLU A 129 -1.10 4.25 6.71
CA GLU A 129 -1.15 3.86 5.29
C GLU A 129 0.04 4.43 4.48
N GLY A 130 0.94 5.11 5.18
CA GLY A 130 2.13 5.75 4.62
C GLY A 130 3.04 4.80 3.87
N TYR A 131 3.32 3.64 4.45
CA TYR A 131 4.25 2.70 3.85
C TYR A 131 3.74 2.07 2.57
N LEU A 132 2.42 1.98 2.37
CA LEU A 132 1.85 1.47 1.13
C LEU A 132 2.25 2.36 -0.06
N VAL A 133 2.47 3.66 0.18
CA VAL A 133 3.00 4.61 -0.79
C VAL A 133 4.54 4.60 -0.80
N SER A 134 5.17 4.63 0.37
CA SER A 134 6.63 4.64 0.47
C SER A 134 7.28 3.40 -0.15
N GLY A 135 6.66 2.22 0.00
CA GLY A 135 7.14 0.97 -0.61
C GLY A 135 7.23 1.02 -2.14
N MET A 136 6.39 1.85 -2.78
CA MET A 136 6.40 2.12 -4.22
C MET A 136 7.43 3.18 -4.64
N LEU A 137 7.87 4.04 -3.71
CA LEU A 137 8.83 5.13 -3.96
C LEU A 137 10.30 4.74 -3.73
N ILE A 138 10.54 3.71 -2.92
CA ILE A 138 11.88 3.22 -2.58
C ILE A 138 12.63 2.59 -3.77
N PRO A 139 12.02 1.69 -4.56
CA PRO A 139 12.69 1.03 -5.69
C PRO A 139 12.75 1.90 -6.95
#